data_AF-A0AAI8VPE6-F1
#
_entry.id   AF-A0AAI8VPE6-F1
#
_cell.length_a   1.000
_cell.length_b   1.000
_cell.length_c   1.000
_cell.angle_alpha   90.00
_cell.angle_beta   90.00
_cell.angle_gamma   90.00
#
_symmetry.space_group_name_H-M   'P 1'
#
loop_
_entity.id
_entity.type
_entity.pdbx_description
1 polymer ?
#
loop_
_entity_poly.entity_id
_entity_poly.type
_entity_poly.pdbx_seq_one_letter_code
_entity_poly.pdbx_strand_id
1 'polypeptide(L)'
;MAVLTKPDLAIERNTQQIAIDHVMGKRSELTLGYYIVKNRGPDDANKSLEQGQTDERSFFAKAPWLVLNSTGKAGMDALKLRVRDRFPQHLLEEGWHPLVEILDVHTELLVNDDPFGQVTSGHLRV
;
A
#
# COMPACT_ATOMS: atom_id res chain seq x y z
N MET A 1 2.84 9.43 -10.98
CA MET A 1 2.73 9.07 -9.55
C MET A 1 4.13 8.83 -9.05
N ALA A 2 4.48 9.31 -7.86
CA ALA A 2 5.76 9.01 -7.23
C ALA A 2 5.55 8.36 -5.87
N VAL A 3 6.50 7.51 -5.45
CA VAL A 3 6.46 6.81 -4.15
C VAL A 3 7.71 7.17 -3.36
N LEU A 4 7.51 7.76 -2.19
CA LEU A 4 8.54 8.00 -1.19
C LEU A 4 8.67 6.73 -0.32
N THR A 5 9.91 6.27 -0.11
CA THR A 5 10.19 5.06 0.67
C THR A 5 11.13 5.38 1.82
N LYS A 6 11.08 4.55 2.87
CA LYS A 6 11.91 4.66 4.08
C LYS A 6 11.75 6.00 4.84
N PRO A 7 10.51 6.37 5.24
CA PRO A 7 10.26 7.57 6.04
C PRO A 7 10.97 7.52 7.41
N ASP A 8 11.32 6.33 7.89
CA ASP A 8 12.09 6.09 9.12
C ASP A 8 13.51 6.67 9.07
N LEU A 9 14.13 6.79 7.89
CA LEU A 9 15.46 7.40 7.74
C LEU A 9 15.40 8.94 7.77
N ALA A 10 14.22 9.54 7.65
CA ALA A 10 14.05 10.98 7.81
C ALA A 10 14.02 11.32 9.30
N ILE A 11 15.21 11.51 9.90
CA ILE A 11 15.35 11.82 11.33
C ILE A 11 15.10 13.31 11.60
N GLU A 12 15.51 14.16 10.66
CA GLU A 12 15.37 15.62 10.79
C GLU A 12 13.93 16.08 10.55
N ARG A 13 13.40 16.91 11.45
CA ARG A 13 12.03 17.44 11.36
C ARG A 13 11.77 18.17 10.04
N ASN A 14 12.76 18.88 9.50
CA ASN A 14 12.62 19.60 8.24
C ASN A 14 12.41 18.62 7.08
N THR A 15 13.19 17.55 7.01
CA THR A 15 13.06 16.48 6.01
C THR A 15 11.72 15.75 6.14
N GLN A 16 11.28 15.47 7.37
CA GLN A 16 9.96 14.89 7.61
C GLN A 16 8.83 15.80 7.10
N GLN A 17 8.91 17.11 7.37
CA GLN A 17 7.93 18.08 6.88
C GLN A 17 7.92 18.19 5.37
N ILE A 18 9.09 18.20 4.72
CA ILE A 18 9.16 18.21 3.25
C ILE A 18 8.48 16.97 2.66
N ALA A 19 8.71 15.78 3.24
CA ALA A 19 8.05 14.56 2.79
C ALA A 19 6.52 14.62 2.98
N ILE A 20 6.05 15.10 4.13
CA ILE A 20 4.62 15.29 4.42
C ILE A 20 3.99 16.27 3.42
N ASP A 21 4.67 17.38 3.15
CA ASP A 21 4.19 18.44 2.26
C ASP A 21 4.03 17.97 0.81
N HIS A 22 4.96 17.13 0.32
CA HIS A 22 4.83 16.45 -0.98
C HIS A 22 3.61 15.53 -1.04
N VAL A 23 3.37 14.72 0.00
CA VAL A 23 2.23 13.80 0.05
C VAL A 23 0.90 14.56 0.15
N MET A 24 0.88 15.66 0.91
CA MET A 24 -0.26 16.57 1.00
C MET A 24 -0.52 17.38 -0.28
N GLY A 25 0.40 17.36 -1.24
CA GLY A 25 0.26 18.07 -2.51
C GLY A 25 0.54 19.57 -2.43
N LYS A 26 1.12 20.05 -1.32
CA LYS A 26 1.46 21.48 -1.11
C LYS A 26 2.67 21.93 -1.95
N ARG A 27 3.52 20.98 -2.38
CA ARG A 27 4.69 21.16 -3.26
C ARG A 27 4.72 20.18 -4.44
N SER A 28 3.57 19.80 -4.99
CA SER A 28 3.53 18.75 -6.02
C SER A 28 3.33 19.32 -7.43
N GLU A 29 4.35 19.17 -8.28
CA GLU A 29 4.26 19.34 -9.74
C GLU A 29 3.65 18.10 -10.43
N LEU A 30 3.51 16.99 -9.71
CA LEU A 30 2.94 15.74 -10.23
C LEU A 30 1.41 15.75 -10.15
N THR A 31 0.74 15.61 -11.30
CA THR A 31 -0.73 15.50 -11.44
C THR A 31 -1.32 14.37 -10.61
N LEU A 32 -0.54 13.32 -10.35
CA LEU A 32 -0.98 12.11 -9.66
C LEU A 32 -0.52 12.05 -8.20
N GLY A 33 0.23 13.06 -7.76
CA GLY A 33 0.75 13.21 -6.41
C GLY A 33 1.80 12.18 -5.99
N TYR A 34 2.13 12.27 -4.70
CA TYR A 34 3.10 11.44 -4.00
C TYR A 34 2.40 10.50 -3.02
N TYR A 35 2.88 9.26 -2.96
CA TYR A 35 2.53 8.27 -1.95
C TYR A 35 3.74 8.04 -1.06
N ILE A 36 3.53 7.61 0.18
CA ILE A 36 4.62 7.27 1.10
C ILE A 36 4.40 5.91 1.74
N VAL A 37 5.44 5.08 1.76
CA VAL A 37 5.40 3.73 2.32
C VAL A 37 6.61 3.46 3.20
N LYS A 38 6.41 2.66 4.24
CA LYS A 38 7.49 2.17 5.08
C LYS A 38 7.78 0.72 4.71
N ASN A 39 8.93 0.52 4.07
CA ASN A 39 9.42 -0.82 3.76
C ASN A 39 10.07 -1.45 5.00
N ARG A 40 10.16 -2.78 5.01
CA ARG A 40 10.92 -3.53 6.01
C ARG A 40 12.38 -3.08 6.03
N GLY A 41 12.90 -2.83 7.22
CA GLY A 41 14.31 -2.58 7.42
C GLY A 41 15.14 -3.87 7.29
N PRO A 42 16.47 -3.77 7.23
CA PRO A 42 17.36 -4.93 7.23
C PRO A 42 17.21 -5.80 8.49
N ASP A 43 16.74 -5.23 9.59
CA ASP A 43 16.49 -5.93 10.87
C ASP A 43 15.16 -6.71 10.89
N ASP A 44 14.24 -6.40 9.97
CA ASP A 44 12.89 -6.98 9.90
C ASP A 44 12.85 -8.27 9.04
N ALA A 45 13.99 -8.88 8.73
CA ALA A 45 14.10 -10.03 7.81
C ALA A 45 13.25 -11.24 8.25
N ASN A 46 13.05 -11.42 9.55
CA ASN A 46 12.26 -12.52 10.13
C ASN A 46 10.78 -12.20 10.33
N LYS A 47 10.32 -10.97 10.01
CA LYS A 47 8.91 -10.58 10.21
C LYS A 47 8.04 -11.10 9.07
N SER A 48 6.84 -11.59 9.41
CA SER A 48 5.78 -11.94 8.46
C SER A 48 5.21 -10.69 7.78
N LEU A 49 4.50 -10.87 6.66
CA LEU A 49 3.88 -9.78 5.88
C LEU A 49 2.94 -8.96 6.75
N GLU A 50 2.09 -9.64 7.51
CA GLU A 50 1.12 -9.03 8.42
C GLU A 50 1.77 -8.22 9.54
N GLN A 51 2.89 -8.72 10.08
CA GLN A 51 3.66 -8.01 11.09
C GLN A 51 4.26 -6.72 10.51
N GLY A 52 4.85 -6.81 9.30
CA GLY A 52 5.35 -5.62 8.59
C GLY A 52 4.26 -4.58 8.30
N GLN A 53 3.07 -5.02 7.87
CA GLN A 53 1.93 -4.11 7.67
C GLN A 53 1.44 -3.50 8.97
N THR A 54 1.43 -4.26 10.06
CA THR A 54 1.05 -3.76 11.38
C THR A 54 2.06 -2.73 11.89
N ASP A 55 3.35 -3.00 11.76
CA ASP A 55 4.44 -2.06 12.05
C ASP A 55 4.33 -0.77 11.23
N GLU A 56 3.98 -0.89 9.95
CA GLU A 56 3.76 0.27 9.07
C GLU A 56 2.56 1.11 9.55
N ARG A 57 1.41 0.49 9.84
CA ARG A 57 0.25 1.19 10.39
C ARG A 57 0.59 1.88 11.71
N SER A 58 1.31 1.20 12.59
CA SER A 58 1.78 1.79 13.85
C SER A 58 2.79 2.93 13.66
N PHE A 59 3.55 2.93 12.58
CA PHE A 59 4.47 4.03 12.24
C PHE A 59 3.71 5.27 11.77
N PHE A 60 2.78 5.11 10.83
CA PHE A 60 1.98 6.23 10.32
C PHE A 60 0.95 6.75 11.33
N ALA A 61 0.60 5.97 12.36
CA ALA A 61 -0.22 6.42 13.49
C ALA A 61 0.50 7.40 14.46
N LYS A 62 1.81 7.62 14.29
CA LYS A 62 2.60 8.50 15.18
C LYS A 62 2.88 9.85 14.53
N ALA A 63 3.05 10.89 15.36
CA ALA A 63 3.54 12.17 14.88
C ALA A 63 4.97 12.04 14.32
N PRO A 64 5.35 12.81 13.28
CA PRO A 64 4.53 13.79 12.56
C PRO A 64 3.66 13.19 11.46
N TRP A 65 3.76 11.89 11.18
CA TRP A 65 3.17 11.23 10.02
C TRP A 65 1.65 11.03 10.12
N LEU A 66 1.08 11.07 11.32
CA LEU A 66 -0.37 10.95 11.58
C LEU A 66 -1.22 11.86 10.69
N VAL A 67 -0.71 13.03 10.33
CA VAL A 67 -1.42 13.99 9.46
C VAL A 67 -1.68 13.44 8.05
N LEU A 68 -0.96 12.40 7.63
CA LEU A 68 -1.12 11.77 6.32
C LEU A 68 -2.27 10.77 6.27
N ASN A 69 -2.79 10.31 7.41
CA ASN A 69 -3.90 9.35 7.44
C ASN A 69 -5.17 9.89 6.77
N SER A 70 -5.41 11.21 6.84
CA SER A 70 -6.55 11.85 6.17
C SER A 70 -6.43 11.91 4.65
N THR A 71 -5.22 11.72 4.09
CA THR A 71 -4.98 11.85 2.65
C THR A 71 -5.24 10.57 1.87
N GLY A 72 -5.26 9.41 2.54
CA GLY A 72 -5.32 8.11 1.87
C GLY A 72 -4.11 7.82 0.97
N LYS A 73 -2.96 8.46 1.21
CA LYS A 73 -1.72 8.32 0.41
C LYS A 73 -0.53 7.75 1.19
N ALA A 74 -0.75 7.35 2.44
CA ALA A 74 0.26 6.74 3.30
C ALA A 74 -0.02 5.25 3.51
N GLY A 75 1.04 4.45 3.47
CA GLY A 75 1.00 3.01 3.67
C GLY A 75 0.81 2.18 2.40
N MET A 76 1.15 0.89 2.50
CA MET A 76 1.09 -0.06 1.41
C MET A 76 -0.34 -0.33 0.93
N ASP A 77 -1.32 -0.30 1.82
CA ASP A 77 -2.73 -0.54 1.43
C ASP A 77 -3.24 0.55 0.48
N ALA A 78 -2.94 1.82 0.80
CA ALA A 78 -3.24 2.97 -0.06
C ALA A 78 -2.56 2.87 -1.43
N LEU A 79 -1.28 2.46 -1.44
CA LEU A 79 -0.51 2.29 -2.67
C LEU A 79 -1.07 1.14 -3.53
N LYS A 80 -1.39 -0.01 -2.93
CA LYS A 80 -1.97 -1.17 -3.64
C LYS A 80 -3.30 -0.82 -4.30
N LEU A 81 -4.20 -0.17 -3.56
CA LEU A 81 -5.48 0.27 -4.10
C LEU A 81 -5.29 1.21 -5.28
N ARG A 82 -4.35 2.16 -5.17
CA ARG A 82 -4.10 3.13 -6.25
C ARG A 82 -3.53 2.47 -7.51
N VAL A 83 -2.58 1.54 -7.36
CA VAL A 83 -1.99 0.81 -8.50
C VAL A 83 -3.04 -0.07 -9.15
N ARG A 84 -3.87 -0.75 -8.35
CA ARG A 84 -4.96 -1.61 -8.83
C ARG A 84 -6.06 -0.83 -9.53
N ASP A 85 -6.37 0.39 -9.11
CA ASP A 85 -7.28 1.28 -9.84
C ASP A 85 -6.68 1.73 -11.19
N ARG A 86 -5.37 1.95 -11.25
CA ARG A 86 -4.70 2.53 -12.42
C ARG A 86 -4.41 1.57 -13.55
N PHE A 87 -4.04 0.36 -13.19
CA PHE A 87 -3.63 -0.61 -14.18
C PHE A 87 -4.75 -0.96 -15.18
N PRO A 88 -6.01 -1.21 -14.75
CA PRO A 88 -7.13 -1.40 -15.66
C PRO A 88 -7.42 -0.15 -16.50
N GLN A 89 -7.39 1.03 -15.89
CA GLN A 89 -7.63 2.30 -16.61
C GLN A 89 -6.63 2.50 -17.75
N HIS A 90 -5.34 2.23 -17.49
CA HIS A 90 -4.32 2.37 -18.52
C HIS A 90 -4.49 1.33 -19.64
N LEU A 91 -4.83 0.08 -19.30
CA LEU A 91 -5.13 -0.94 -20.31
C LEU A 91 -6.35 -0.59 -21.17
N LEU A 92 -7.37 0.06 -20.59
CA LEU A 92 -8.52 0.57 -21.34
C LEU A 92 -8.13 1.73 -22.28
N GLU A 93 -7.30 2.67 -21.82
CA GLU A 93 -6.79 3.78 -22.64
C GLU A 93 -5.95 3.28 -23.83
N GLU A 94 -5.19 2.21 -23.64
CA GLU A 94 -4.36 1.58 -24.67
C GLU A 94 -5.13 0.56 -25.56
N GLY A 95 -6.44 0.40 -25.35
CA GLY A 95 -7.32 -0.43 -26.20
C GLY A 95 -7.31 -1.95 -25.89
N TRP A 96 -6.77 -2.37 -24.75
CA TRP A 96 -6.67 -3.77 -24.33
C TRP A 96 -7.86 -4.24 -23.50
N HIS A 97 -9.08 -4.06 -24.01
CA HIS A 97 -10.34 -4.42 -23.34
C HIS A 97 -10.44 -5.88 -22.82
N PRO A 98 -10.00 -6.93 -23.54
CA PRO A 98 -10.17 -8.31 -23.06
C PRO A 98 -9.33 -8.61 -21.82
N LEU A 99 -8.18 -7.96 -21.65
CA LEU A 99 -7.32 -8.14 -20.48
C LEU A 99 -7.88 -7.46 -19.24
N VAL A 100 -8.70 -6.42 -19.43
CA VAL A 100 -9.36 -5.71 -18.34
C VAL A 100 -10.46 -6.56 -17.72
N GLU A 101 -11.29 -7.23 -18.53
CA GLU A 101 -12.29 -8.19 -18.05
C GLU A 101 -11.64 -9.37 -17.30
N ILE A 102 -10.54 -9.91 -17.82
CA ILE A 102 -9.80 -10.99 -17.14
C ILE A 102 -9.25 -10.53 -15.78
N LEU A 103 -8.70 -9.32 -15.73
CA LEU A 103 -8.16 -8.77 -14.50
C LEU A 103 -9.26 -8.46 -13.47
N ASP A 104 -10.42 -7.97 -13.91
CA ASP A 104 -11.57 -7.70 -13.05
C ASP A 104 -12.11 -8.98 -12.41
N VAL A 105 -12.30 -10.05 -13.19
CA VAL A 105 -12.72 -11.37 -12.67
C VAL A 105 -11.69 -11.94 -11.69
N HIS A 106 -10.40 -11.85 -12.00
CA HIS A 106 -9.35 -12.34 -11.10
C HIS A 106 -9.26 -11.52 -9.81
N THR A 107 -9.56 -10.23 -9.92
CA THR A 107 -9.57 -9.29 -8.80
C THR A 107 -10.75 -9.51 -7.87
N GLU A 108 -11.92 -9.83 -8.42
CA GLU A 108 -13.11 -10.24 -7.67
C GLU A 108 -12.89 -11.58 -6.97
N LEU A 109 -12.21 -12.52 -7.63
CA LEU A 109 -11.80 -13.78 -7.01
C LEU A 109 -10.83 -13.55 -5.85
N LEU A 110 -9.81 -12.70 -5.99
CA LEU A 110 -8.86 -12.38 -4.91
C LEU A 110 -9.45 -11.56 -3.74
N VAL A 111 -10.59 -10.89 -3.93
CA VAL A 111 -11.33 -10.22 -2.84
C VAL A 111 -12.25 -11.19 -2.10
N ASN A 112 -12.72 -12.24 -2.77
CA ASN A 112 -13.60 -13.27 -2.19
C ASN A 112 -12.84 -14.50 -1.68
N ASP A 113 -11.56 -14.67 -2.05
CA ASP A 113 -10.68 -15.69 -1.50
C ASP A 113 -10.07 -15.18 -0.19
N ASP A 114 -10.68 -15.55 0.92
CA ASP A 114 -10.00 -15.62 2.21
C ASP A 114 -8.91 -16.69 2.12
N PRO A 115 -7.60 -16.37 2.12
CA PRO A 115 -6.56 -17.35 1.89
C PRO A 115 -6.36 -18.32 3.08
N PHE A 116 -7.20 -18.25 4.11
CA PHE A 116 -7.21 -19.19 5.23
C PHE A 116 -8.63 -19.72 5.49
N GLY A 117 -9.20 -20.37 4.48
CA GLY A 117 -10.12 -21.47 4.73
C GLY A 117 -9.48 -22.46 5.71
N GLN A 118 -9.90 -22.38 6.98
CA GLN A 118 -9.52 -23.30 8.04
C GLN A 118 -9.55 -24.73 7.50
N VAL A 119 -8.37 -25.35 7.36
CA VAL A 119 -8.26 -26.80 7.20
C VAL A 119 -8.77 -27.42 8.49
N THR A 120 -10.07 -27.72 8.55
CA THR A 120 -10.61 -28.56 9.60
C THR A 120 -10.01 -29.94 9.39
N SER A 121 -8.94 -30.21 10.14
CA SER A 121 -8.33 -31.52 10.23
C SER A 121 -9.41 -32.52 10.66
N GLY A 122 -9.89 -33.29 9.69
CA GLY A 122 -10.80 -34.40 9.91
C GLY A 122 -10.16 -35.37 10.87
N HIS A 123 -10.67 -35.37 12.10
CA HIS A 123 -10.34 -36.34 13.14
C HIS A 123 -10.69 -37.73 12.62
N LEU A 124 -9.69 -38.49 12.16
CA LEU A 124 -9.80 -39.91 11.89
C LEU A 124 -10.10 -40.60 13.24
N ARG A 125 -11.36 -40.91 13.48
CA ARG A 125 -11.74 -41.94 14.44
C ARG A 125 -11.76 -43.27 13.69
N VAL A 126 -10.77 -44.11 13.99
CA VAL A 126 -10.85 -45.56 13.82
C VAL A 126 -11.76 -46.16 14.89
#